data_AF-A0AAU3N0L2-F1
#
_entry.id   AF-A0AAU3N0L2-F1
#
_cell.length_a   1.000
_cell.length_b   1.000
_cell.length_c   1.000
_cell.angle_alpha   90.00
_cell.angle_beta   90.00
_cell.angle_gamma   90.00
#
_symmetry.space_group_name_H-M   'P 1'
#
loop_
_entity.id
_entity.type
_entity.pdbx_description
1 polymer ?
#
loop_
_entity_poly.entity_id
_entity_poly.type
_entity_poly.pdbx_seq_one_letter_code
_entity_poly.pdbx_strand_id
1 'polypeptide(L)'
;MAEGLEVLVSDREGGAGRPQPGAFDAVVDQAAGVLIAVGRMTSAEAWDVLRETSMRTDIKLRHVAELLVEWGRTGALCADIRTELDRQLAQRRPAPGL
;
A
#
# COMPACT_ATOMS: atom_id res chain seq x y z
N MET A 1 -11.28 -23.49 -4.55
CA MET A 1 -11.49 -23.37 -3.09
C MET A 1 -10.76 -22.11 -2.61
N ALA A 2 -11.35 -20.94 -2.82
CA ALA A 2 -10.86 -19.67 -2.28
C ALA A 2 -12.11 -18.92 -1.80
N GLU A 3 -12.63 -19.37 -0.66
CA GLU A 3 -13.72 -18.70 0.03
C GLU A 3 -13.13 -17.63 0.96
N GLY A 4 -13.82 -16.49 1.08
CA GLY A 4 -13.44 -15.39 1.98
C GLY A 4 -12.99 -14.12 1.27
N LEU A 5 -13.82 -13.64 0.34
CA LEU A 5 -13.83 -12.24 -0.10
C LEU A 5 -14.47 -11.40 1.03
N GLU A 6 -13.72 -11.13 2.10
CA GLU A 6 -14.13 -10.11 3.09
C GLU A 6 -13.89 -8.73 2.47
N VAL A 7 -14.99 -8.21 1.94
CA VAL A 7 -15.21 -6.88 1.40
C VAL A 7 -14.74 -5.80 2.38
N LEU A 8 -13.79 -4.97 1.94
CA LEU A 8 -13.51 -3.65 2.53
C LEU A 8 -13.10 -2.64 1.46
N VAL A 9 -13.78 -2.66 0.31
CA VAL A 9 -13.87 -1.51 -0.60
C VAL A 9 -15.27 -1.51 -1.22
N SER A 10 -16.29 -1.17 -0.42
CA SER A 10 -17.57 -0.62 -0.88
C SER A 10 -18.39 -0.12 0.29
N ASP A 11 -18.23 1.16 0.64
CA ASP A 11 -19.39 2.01 0.85
C ASP A 11 -19.07 3.40 0.26
N ARG A 12 -20.03 3.96 -0.45
CA ARG A 12 -19.95 5.15 -1.30
C ARG A 12 -20.95 6.13 -0.71
N GLU A 13 -20.45 7.13 0.01
CA GLU A 13 -21.22 8.32 0.40
C GLU A 13 -20.37 9.57 0.10
N GLY A 14 -20.98 10.56 -0.54
CA GLY A 14 -20.31 11.78 -0.99
C GLY A 14 -19.95 12.70 0.17
N GLY A 15 -18.77 13.33 0.08
CA GLY A 15 -18.35 14.42 0.95
C GLY A 15 -17.15 14.07 1.84
N ALA A 16 -15.96 14.51 1.41
CA ALA A 16 -14.78 14.80 2.23
C ALA A 16 -14.52 13.87 3.45
N GLY A 17 -13.84 12.75 3.22
CA GLY A 17 -13.23 11.97 4.30
C GLY A 17 -12.49 10.74 3.78
N ARG A 18 -11.23 10.89 3.37
CA ARG A 18 -10.34 9.72 3.25
C ARG A 18 -10.20 9.10 4.65
N PRO A 19 -10.25 7.78 4.82
CA PRO A 19 -10.04 7.16 6.13
C PRO A 19 -8.66 7.59 6.65
N GLN A 20 -8.63 8.10 7.88
CA GLN A 20 -7.38 8.36 8.59
C GLN A 20 -6.72 7.01 8.91
N PRO A 21 -5.39 6.85 8.73
CA PRO A 21 -4.72 5.61 9.15
C PRO A 21 -4.84 5.52 10.67
N GLY A 22 -5.36 4.39 11.18
CA GLY A 22 -5.57 4.21 12.62
C GLY A 22 -6.78 3.39 13.05
N ALA A 23 -7.52 2.72 12.14
CA ALA A 23 -8.70 1.95 12.56
C ALA A 23 -8.86 0.54 11.96
N PHE A 24 -7.97 0.05 11.09
CA PHE A 24 -8.30 -1.17 10.32
C PHE A 24 -7.32 -2.36 10.43
N ASP A 25 -6.01 -2.21 10.59
CA ASP A 25 -5.11 -3.33 10.95
C ASP A 25 -3.70 -2.78 11.27
N ALA A 26 -3.15 -3.14 12.44
CA ALA A 26 -1.87 -2.64 12.92
C ALA A 26 -0.70 -2.96 11.97
N VAL A 27 -0.75 -4.07 11.22
CA VAL A 27 0.30 -4.39 10.24
C VAL A 27 0.24 -3.50 9.01
N VAL A 28 -0.97 -3.04 8.64
CA VAL A 28 -1.17 -2.18 7.48
C VAL A 28 -0.73 -0.76 7.79
N ASP A 29 -0.99 -0.27 9.00
CA ASP A 29 -0.45 1.01 9.47
C ASP A 29 1.09 1.00 9.53
N GLN A 30 1.70 -0.12 9.94
CA GLN A 30 3.17 -0.28 9.91
C GLN A 30 3.73 -0.26 8.50
N ALA A 31 3.11 -1.00 7.57
CA ALA A 31 3.51 -1.00 6.16
C ALA A 31 3.41 0.39 5.53
N ALA A 32 2.34 1.13 5.85
CA ALA A 32 2.19 2.52 5.42
C ALA A 32 3.33 3.40 5.97
N GLY A 33 3.72 3.22 7.23
CA GLY A 33 4.87 3.89 7.82
C GLY A 33 6.19 3.64 7.08
N VAL A 34 6.44 2.39 6.65
CA VAL A 34 7.61 2.05 5.82
C VAL A 34 7.58 2.81 4.48
N LEU A 35 6.44 2.83 3.80
CA LEU A 35 6.30 3.52 2.51
C LEU A 35 6.46 5.04 2.63
N ILE A 36 5.95 5.65 3.68
CA ILE A 36 6.15 7.09 3.97
C ILE A 36 7.64 7.39 4.12
N ALA A 37 8.36 6.57 4.90
CA ALA A 37 9.78 6.77 5.16
C ALA A 37 10.64 6.61 3.90
N VAL A 38 10.34 5.60 3.06
CA VAL A 38 11.13 5.32 1.86
C VAL A 38 10.76 6.23 0.69
N GLY A 39 9.46 6.46 0.46
CA GLY A 39 8.95 7.22 -0.68
C GLY A 39 8.79 8.72 -0.45
N ARG A 40 9.00 9.21 0.79
CA ARG A 40 8.72 10.60 1.20
C ARG A 40 7.32 11.08 0.78
N MET A 41 6.35 10.21 0.98
CA MET A 41 4.96 10.44 0.58
C MET A 41 4.05 10.67 1.79
N THR A 42 2.87 11.21 1.56
CA THR A 42 1.82 11.37 2.57
C THR A 42 1.19 10.02 2.94
N SER A 43 0.55 9.94 4.10
CA SER A 43 -0.14 8.72 4.54
C SER A 43 -1.25 8.29 3.57
N ALA A 44 -1.94 9.25 2.94
CA ALA A 44 -2.95 8.95 1.92
C ALA A 44 -2.32 8.29 0.69
N GLU A 45 -1.15 8.76 0.26
CA GLU A 45 -0.44 8.16 -0.87
C GLU A 45 0.07 6.76 -0.55
N ALA A 46 0.61 6.54 0.65
CA ALA A 46 1.07 5.22 1.09
C ALA A 46 -0.08 4.20 1.10
N TRP A 47 -1.25 4.61 1.57
CA TRP A 47 -2.45 3.77 1.54
C TRP A 47 -2.90 3.42 0.12
N ASP A 48 -2.88 4.40 -0.79
CA ASP A 48 -3.22 4.14 -2.19
C ASP A 48 -2.24 3.17 -2.85
N VAL A 49 -0.93 3.26 -2.55
CA VAL A 49 0.10 2.31 -3.03
C VAL A 49 -0.19 0.89 -2.54
N LEU A 50 -0.51 0.70 -1.25
CA LEU A 50 -0.83 -0.61 -0.69
C LEU A 50 -2.05 -1.24 -1.38
N ARG A 51 -3.12 -0.45 -1.54
CA ARG A 51 -4.35 -0.91 -2.21
C ARG A 51 -4.09 -1.29 -3.66
N GLU A 52 -3.41 -0.43 -4.41
CA GLU A 52 -3.14 -0.66 -5.82
C GLU A 52 -2.21 -1.85 -6.03
N THR A 53 -1.20 -2.03 -5.18
CA THR A 53 -0.29 -3.18 -5.24
C THR A 53 -1.05 -4.48 -4.99
N SER A 54 -1.90 -4.51 -3.96
CA SER A 54 -2.77 -5.65 -3.66
C SER A 54 -3.65 -6.02 -4.85
N MET A 55 -4.34 -5.05 -5.44
CA MET A 55 -5.23 -5.28 -6.59
C MET A 55 -4.48 -5.78 -7.84
N ARG A 56 -3.28 -5.25 -8.11
CA ARG A 56 -2.54 -5.58 -9.34
C ARG A 56 -1.77 -6.90 -9.26
N THR A 57 -1.44 -7.33 -8.05
CA THR A 57 -0.73 -8.60 -7.80
C THR A 57 -1.69 -9.74 -7.44
N ASP A 58 -2.97 -9.44 -7.25
CA ASP A 58 -4.00 -10.36 -6.73
C ASP A 58 -3.63 -10.95 -5.34
N ILE A 59 -2.82 -10.22 -4.57
CA ILE A 59 -2.41 -10.61 -3.22
C ILE A 59 -3.24 -9.84 -2.21
N LYS A 60 -3.69 -10.52 -1.15
CA LYS A 60 -4.44 -9.90 -0.05
C LYS A 60 -3.67 -8.72 0.55
N LEU A 61 -4.36 -7.60 0.78
CA LEU A 61 -3.77 -6.36 1.32
C LEU A 61 -2.92 -6.59 2.57
N ARG A 62 -3.42 -7.39 3.51
CA ARG A 62 -2.70 -7.75 4.73
C ARG A 62 -1.39 -8.47 4.46
N HIS A 63 -1.37 -9.36 3.46
CA HIS A 63 -0.15 -10.07 3.09
C HIS A 63 0.85 -9.16 2.37
N VAL A 64 0.38 -8.26 1.51
CA VAL A 64 1.22 -7.19 0.95
C VAL A 64 1.84 -6.33 2.06
N ALA A 65 1.05 -5.98 3.08
CA ALA A 65 1.54 -5.21 4.22
C ALA A 65 2.62 -5.97 5.02
N GLU A 66 2.41 -7.25 5.33
CA GLU A 66 3.42 -8.10 5.99
C GLU A 66 4.73 -8.15 5.20
N LEU A 67 4.65 -8.33 3.89
CA LEU A 67 5.82 -8.36 3.00
C LEU A 67 6.57 -7.02 3.01
N LEU A 68 5.85 -5.90 3.06
CA LEU A 68 6.47 -4.56 3.10
C LEU A 68 7.08 -4.23 4.46
N VAL A 69 6.46 -4.66 5.56
CA VAL A 69 7.06 -4.53 6.91
C VAL A 69 8.36 -5.33 6.99
N GLU A 70 8.34 -6.58 6.50
CA GLU A 70 9.53 -7.42 6.48
C GLU A 70 10.61 -6.86 5.54
N TRP A 71 10.21 -6.29 4.41
CA TRP A 71 11.14 -5.57 3.53
C TRP A 71 11.76 -4.36 4.20
N GLY A 72 11.00 -3.56 4.94
CA GLY A 72 11.54 -2.45 5.72
C GLY A 72 12.60 -2.88 6.74
N ARG A 73 12.51 -4.13 7.23
CA ARG A 73 13.45 -4.72 8.19
C ARG A 73 14.68 -5.36 7.53
N THR A 74 14.51 -5.98 6.36
CA THR A 74 15.54 -6.86 5.74
C THR A 74 16.10 -6.36 4.41
N GLY A 75 15.42 -5.42 3.75
CA GLY A 75 15.70 -5.00 2.37
C GLY A 75 15.32 -6.03 1.30
N ALA A 76 14.83 -7.21 1.69
CA ALA A 76 14.43 -8.27 0.77
C ALA A 76 12.93 -8.19 0.44
N LEU A 77 12.59 -8.25 -0.84
CA LEU A 77 11.21 -8.27 -1.32
C LEU A 77 11.17 -9.13 -2.59
N CYS A 78 10.10 -9.92 -2.76
CA CYS A 78 9.95 -10.74 -3.97
C CYS A 78 9.85 -9.85 -5.21
N ALA A 79 10.31 -10.38 -6.35
CA ALA A 79 10.50 -9.61 -7.57
C ALA A 79 9.19 -8.97 -8.07
N ASP A 80 8.06 -9.67 -7.95
CA ASP A 80 6.76 -9.18 -8.43
C ASP A 80 6.28 -7.97 -7.63
N ILE A 81 6.30 -8.05 -6.29
CA ILE A 81 5.92 -6.92 -5.42
C ILE A 81 6.92 -5.77 -5.57
N ARG A 82 8.21 -6.06 -5.66
CA ARG A 82 9.24 -5.02 -5.85
C ARG A 82 9.05 -4.26 -7.14
N THR A 83 8.83 -4.96 -8.24
CA THR A 83 8.62 -4.35 -9.57
C THR A 83 7.39 -3.44 -9.56
N GLU A 84 6.29 -3.90 -8.96
CA GLU A 84 5.08 -3.10 -8.87
C GLU A 84 5.25 -1.90 -7.92
N LEU A 85 5.91 -2.08 -6.77
CA LEU A 85 6.21 -0.99 -5.85
C LEU A 85 7.05 0.10 -6.52
N ASP A 86 8.13 -0.27 -7.20
CA ASP A 86 8.99 0.67 -7.93
C ASP A 86 8.21 1.42 -9.00
N ARG A 87 7.32 0.73 -9.74
CA ARG A 87 6.42 1.35 -10.72
C ARG A 87 5.57 2.44 -10.06
N GLN A 88 4.97 2.14 -8.91
CA GLN A 88 4.09 3.08 -8.19
C GLN A 88 4.84 4.27 -7.61
N LEU A 89 6.01 4.04 -7.05
CA LEU A 89 6.89 5.10 -6.56
C LEU A 89 7.33 6.02 -7.71
N ALA A 90 7.70 5.46 -8.86
CA ALA A 90 8.10 6.23 -10.03
C ALA A 90 6.97 7.12 -10.58
N GLN A 91 5.71 6.64 -10.57
CA GLN A 91 4.55 7.43 -11.01
C GLN A 91 4.23 8.61 -10.09
N ARG A 92 4.51 8.47 -8.79
CA ARG A 92 4.20 9.48 -7.76
C ARG A 92 5.33 10.47 -7.55
N ARG A 93 6.54 10.14 -7.97
CA ARG A 93 7.65 11.08 -7.97
C ARG A 93 7.37 12.13 -9.05
N PRO A 94 7.27 13.43 -8.70
CA PRO A 94 7.14 14.47 -9.72
C PRO A 94 8.32 14.35 -10.68
N ALA A 95 8.06 14.48 -11.99
CA ALA A 95 9.12 14.58 -12.97
C ALA A 95 10.07 15.69 -12.50
N PRO A 96 11.40 15.44 -12.44
CA PRO A 96 12.33 16.53 -12.15
C PRO A 96 12.09 17.60 -13.21
N GLY A 97 11.57 18.75 -12.78
CA GLY A 97 11.27 19.86 -13.68
C GLY A 97 12.52 20.24 -14.44
N LEU A 98 12.45 20.09 -15.77
CA LEU A 98 13.37 20.72 -16.72
C LEU A 98 13.07 22.21 -16.83
#